data_AF-A0A1M2ZBR9-F1
#
_entry.id   AF-A0A1M2ZBR9-F1
#
_cell.length_a   1.000
_cell.length_b   1.000
_cell.length_c   1.000
_cell.angle_alpha   90.00
_cell.angle_beta   90.00
_cell.angle_gamma   90.00
#
_symmetry.space_group_name_H-M   'P 1'
#
loop_
_entity.id
_entity.type
_entity.pdbx_description
1 polymer ?
#
loop_
_entity_poly.entity_id
_entity_poly.type
_entity_poly.pdbx_seq_one_letter_code
_entity_poly.pdbx_strand_id
1 'polypeptide(L)' 'MDLSFAGFDIKADAAVPLPVDLAVLLVRIAARQAASPTAIAQAQMMHQPSLGARFAPADGAFNGIAARTLTEWRDR' A
#
# COMPACT_ATOMS: atom_id res chain seq x y z
N MET A 1 25.51 -7.43 21.08
CA MET A 1 25.59 -7.57 19.62
C MET A 1 24.51 -6.66 19.07
N ASP A 2 24.90 -5.52 18.50
CA ASP A 2 23.97 -4.53 17.97
C ASP A 2 23.73 -4.83 16.48
N LEU A 3 22.46 -5.02 16.10
CA LEU A 3 22.04 -5.39 14.75
C LEU A 3 21.39 -4.19 14.05
N SER A 4 21.98 -3.01 14.22
CA SER A 4 21.60 -1.83 13.45
C SER A 4 22.00 -2.05 11.99
N PHE A 5 21.03 -2.39 11.13
CA PHE A 5 21.19 -2.26 9.69
C PHE A 5 21.55 -0.80 9.41
N ALA A 6 22.77 -0.55 8.95
CA ALA A 6 23.12 0.73 8.34
C ALA A 6 22.10 0.94 7.21
N GLY A 7 21.10 1.79 7.48
CA GLY A 7 20.12 2.17 6.49
C GLY A 7 20.87 2.59 5.25
N PHE A 8 20.46 2.05 4.10
CA PHE A 8 20.98 2.38 2.77
C PHE A 8 21.45 3.83 2.75
N ASP A 9 22.75 4.03 2.59
CA ASP A 9 23.34 5.36 2.59
C ASP A 9 22.77 6.13 1.39
N ILE A 10 21.72 6.92 1.65
CA ILE A 10 21.02 7.75 0.66
C ILE A 10 22.01 8.76 0.03
N LYS A 11 23.17 9.02 0.67
CA LYS A 11 24.21 9.90 0.13
C LYS A 11 25.23 9.20 -0.77
N ALA A 12 25.23 7.87 -0.86
CA ALA A 12 25.98 7.15 -1.89
C ALA A 12 25.36 7.30 -3.28
N ASP A 13 24.17 7.92 -3.38
CA ASP A 13 23.48 8.30 -4.62
C ASP A 13 24.05 9.57 -5.26
N ALA A 14 25.37 9.77 -5.16
CA ALA A 14 26.07 10.66 -6.07
C ALA A 14 26.13 9.93 -7.42
N ALA A 15 25.03 10.07 -8.18
CA ALA A 15 24.76 9.48 -9.48
C ALA A 15 26.02 9.31 -10.34
N VAL A 16 26.62 8.12 -10.28
CA VAL A 16 27.48 7.65 -11.36
C VAL A 16 26.53 7.50 -12.55
N PRO A 17 26.70 8.26 -13.64
CA PRO A 17 25.82 8.14 -14.79
C PRO A 17 25.93 6.70 -15.31
N LEU A 18 24.86 5.94 -15.11
CA LEU A 18 24.81 4.55 -15.51
C LEU A 18 24.90 4.51 -17.04
N PRO A 19 25.83 3.74 -17.63
CA PRO A 19 25.84 3.54 -19.07
C PRO A 19 24.46 3.08 -19.54
N VAL A 20 23.95 3.67 -20.63
CA VAL A 20 22.57 3.45 -21.09
C VAL A 20 22.26 1.96 -21.26
N ASP A 21 23.19 1.20 -21.84
CA ASP A 21 23.02 -0.24 -22.03
C ASP A 21 22.85 -1.00 -20.70
N LEU A 22 23.55 -0.56 -19.66
CA LEU A 22 23.46 -1.15 -18.33
C LEU A 22 22.16 -0.75 -17.64
N ALA A 23 21.69 0.48 -17.82
CA ALA A 23 20.36 0.90 -17.38
C ALA A 23 19.25 0.06 -18.02
N VAL A 24 19.32 -0.13 -19.34
CA VAL A 24 18.37 -0.98 -20.09
C VAL A 24 18.42 -2.42 -19.60
N LEU A 25 19.61 -2.97 -19.36
CA LEU A 25 19.77 -4.32 -18.81
C LEU A 25 19.12 -4.45 -17.43
N LEU A 26 19.39 -3.52 -16.52
CA LEU A 26 18.82 -3.53 -15.17
C LEU A 26 17.30 -3.41 -15.20
N VAL A 27 16.73 -2.55 -16.04
CA VAL A 27 15.27 -2.42 -16.20
C VAL A 27 14.66 -3.75 -16.67
N ARG A 28 15.28 -4.42 -17.65
CA ARG A 28 14.79 -5.72 -18.13
C ARG A 28 14.86 -6.80 -17.06
N ILE A 29 15.94 -6.83 -16.28
CA ILE A 29 16.09 -7.76 -15.15
C ILE A 29 15.00 -7.48 -14.12
N ALA A 30 14.84 -6.23 -13.69
CA ALA A 30 13.83 -5.83 -12.72
C ALA A 30 12.42 -6.19 -13.18
N ALA A 31 12.09 -5.94 -14.45
CA ALA A 31 10.80 -6.34 -15.02
C ALA A 31 10.58 -7.86 -14.96
N ARG A 32 11.59 -8.67 -15.28
CA ARG A 32 11.50 -10.13 -15.17
C ARG A 32 11.35 -10.61 -13.72
N GLN A 33 12.05 -9.96 -12.78
CA GLN A 33 11.93 -10.26 -11.35
C GLN A 33 10.53 -9.92 -10.83
N ALA A 34 9.99 -8.76 -11.19
CA ALA A 34 8.65 -8.32 -10.82
C ALA A 34 7.55 -9.22 -11.41
N ALA A 35 7.76 -9.77 -12.61
CA ALA A 35 6.83 -10.70 -13.25
C ALA A 35 7.02 -12.17 -12.80
N SER A 36 7.91 -12.45 -11.84
CA SER A 36 8.11 -13.82 -11.37
C SER A 36 6.89 -14.34 -10.61
N PRO A 37 6.62 -15.67 -10.62
CA PRO A 37 5.47 -16.25 -9.91
C PRO A 37 5.47 -15.94 -8.41
N THR A 38 6.65 -15.90 -7.79
CA THR A 38 6.81 -15.58 -6.37
C THR A 38 6.54 -14.10 -6.08
N ALA A 39 7.02 -13.18 -6.91
CA ALA A 39 6.71 -11.75 -6.78
C ALA A 39 5.21 -11.49 -6.98
N ILE A 40 4.58 -12.17 -7.94
CA ILE A 40 3.12 -12.07 -8.15
C ILE A 40 2.36 -12.59 -6.92
N ALA A 41 2.71 -13.76 -6.40
CA ALA A 41 2.06 -14.31 -5.20
C ALA A 41 2.26 -13.39 -3.98
N GLN A 42 3.46 -12.84 -3.80
CA GLN A 42 3.77 -11.91 -2.72
C GLN A 42 3.01 -10.59 -2.86
N ALA A 43 2.89 -10.03 -4.07
CA ALA A 43 2.09 -8.84 -4.34
C ALA A 43 0.59 -9.08 -4.06
N GLN A 44 0.06 -10.26 -4.38
CA GLN A 44 -1.33 -10.62 -4.05
C GLN A 44 -1.54 -10.76 -2.54
N MET A 45 -0.57 -11.30 -1.79
CA MET A 45 -0.66 -11.38 -0.33
C MET A 45 -0.61 -10.01 0.34
N MET A 46 0.23 -9.10 -0.17
CA MET A 46 0.30 -7.71 0.31
C MET A 46 -0.84 -6.84 -0.17
N HIS A 47 -1.56 -7.26 -1.21
CA HIS A 47 -2.76 -6.58 -1.67
C HIS A 47 -3.84 -6.75 -0.62
N GLN A 48 -3.91 -5.79 0.30
CA GLN A 48 -4.99 -5.68 1.26
C GLN A 48 -6.10 -4.90 0.57
N PRO A 49 -7.18 -5.55 0.08
CA PRO A 49 -8.33 -4.81 -0.40
C PRO A 49 -8.79 -3.93 0.76
N SER A 50 -9.12 -2.67 0.47
CA SER A 50 -9.60 -1.74 1.50
C SER A 50 -10.78 -2.36 2.26
N LEU A 51 -10.50 -2.96 3.42
CA LEU A 51 -11.51 -3.54 4.31
C LEU A 51 -12.41 -2.45 4.90
N GLY A 52 -12.08 -1.18 4.65
CA GLY A 52 -12.86 -0.01 5.05
C GLY A 52 -14.31 -0.08 4.63
N ALA A 53 -14.66 -0.73 3.51
CA ALA A 53 -16.06 -0.90 3.11
C ALA A 53 -16.75 -2.13 3.74
N ARG A 54 -16.00 -3.17 4.12
CA ARG A 54 -16.56 -4.42 4.67
C ARG A 54 -16.85 -4.33 6.17
N PHE A 55 -16.16 -3.42 6.87
CA PHE A 55 -16.39 -3.12 8.30
C PHE A 55 -16.85 -1.68 8.55
N ALA A 56 -17.11 -0.88 7.50
CA ALA A 56 -17.87 0.35 7.68
C ALA A 56 -19.30 -0.03 8.11
N PRO A 57 -19.80 0.50 9.24
CA PRO A 57 -21.22 0.38 9.57
C PRO A 57 -22.02 0.95 8.40
N ALA A 58 -23.09 0.27 7.97
CA ALA A 58 -23.93 0.74 6.86
C ALA A 58 -24.40 2.21 7.04
N ASP A 59 -24.52 2.63 8.30
CA ASP A 59 -24.95 3.98 8.70
C ASP A 59 -23.81 4.88 9.24
N GLY A 60 -22.56 4.44 9.23
CA GLY A 60 -21.40 5.21 9.72
C GLY A 60 -21.47 5.59 11.22
N ALA A 61 -20.83 4.82 12.09
CA ALA A 61 -20.61 5.07 13.54
C ALA A 61 -21.85 5.37 14.43
N PHE A 62 -23.03 5.65 13.87
CA PHE A 62 -24.26 5.97 14.58
C PHE A 62 -25.40 5.13 14.02
N ASN A 63 -26.25 4.61 14.90
CA ASN A 63 -27.36 3.74 14.53
C ASN A 63 -28.42 4.53 13.73
N GLY A 64 -28.72 4.12 12.49
CA GLY A 64 -29.65 4.85 11.62
C GLY A 64 -31.08 4.95 12.17
N ILE A 65 -31.54 3.95 12.93
CA ILE A 65 -32.85 4.01 13.60
C ILE A 65 -32.86 5.07 14.70
N ALA A 66 -31.79 5.16 15.50
CA ALA A 66 -31.63 6.18 16.52
C ALA A 66 -31.54 7.60 15.92
N ALA A 67 -30.91 7.76 14.76
CA ALA A 67 -30.89 9.04 14.04
C ALA A 67 -32.28 9.48 13.59
N ARG A 68 -33.06 8.52 13.09
CA ARG A 68 -34.40 8.79 12.61
C ARG A 68 -35.34 9.18 13.74
N THR A 69 -35.32 8.47 14.86
CA THR A 69 -36.17 8.79 16.03
C THR A 69 -35.84 10.15 16.65
N LEU A 70 -34.56 10.54 16.72
CA LEU A 70 -34.15 11.87 17.16
C LEU A 70 -34.62 12.98 16.21
N THR A 71 -34.61 12.73 14.90
CA THR A 71 -35.07 13.68 13.88
C THR A 71 -36.58 13.86 13.97
N GLU A 72 -37.34 12.76 14.07
CA GLU A 72 -38.81 12.78 14.17
C GLU A 72 -39.32 13.42 15.48
N TRP A 73 -38.54 13.37 16.58
CA TRP A 73 -38.87 14.09 17.80
C TRP A 73 -38.75 15.61 17.65
N ARG A 74 -37.74 16.09 16.90
CA ARG A 74 -37.54 17.52 16.67
C ARG A 74 -38.63 18.15 15.81
N ASP A 75 -39.20 17.37 14.90
CA ASP A 75 -40.22 17.83 13.95
C ASP A 75 -41.65 17.75 14.54
N ARG A 76 -41.78 17.44 15.83
CA ARG A 76 -43.03 17.38 16.60
C ARG A 76 -43.13 18.55 17.57
#